data_AF-A0A0P7E4L2-F1
#
_entry.id   AF-A0A0P7E4L2-F1
#
_cell.length_a   1.000
_cell.length_b   1.000
_cell.length_c   1.000
_cell.angle_alpha   90.00
_cell.angle_beta   90.00
_cell.angle_gamma   90.00
#
_symmetry.space_group_name_H-M   'P 1'
#
loop_
_entity.id
_entity.type
_entity.pdbx_description
1 polymer ?
#
loop_
_entity_poly.entity_id
_entity_poly.type
_entity_poly.pdbx_seq_one_letter_code
_entity_poly.pdbx_strand_id
1 'polypeptide(L)'
;MKLTCPNCKTIIATKDIKKVNTNSLFIENQCPSCQAWFCLNKTQTILKISGISLLLITSLLNIFNIKAEYSLAFSVIGFIGIFVALIITFFGKYDAVKNK
;
A
#
# COMPACT_ATOMS: atom_id res chain seq x y z
N MET A 1 7.86 -5.96 10.34
CA MET A 1 6.43 -6.29 10.21
C MET A 1 6.29 -7.80 10.10
N LYS A 2 5.28 -8.39 10.75
CA LYS A 2 4.97 -9.81 10.62
C LYS A 2 3.72 -9.91 9.76
N LEU A 3 3.76 -10.73 8.73
CA LEU A 3 2.64 -10.96 7.81
C LEU A 3 2.14 -12.38 8.01
N THR A 4 0.83 -12.58 7.99
CA THR A 4 0.27 -13.92 8.03
C THR A 4 -0.01 -14.37 6.60
N CYS A 5 0.51 -15.53 6.20
CA CYS A 5 0.24 -16.10 4.90
C CYS A 5 -1.26 -16.42 4.78
N PRO A 6 -1.99 -15.92 3.77
CA PRO A 6 -3.41 -16.21 3.62
C PRO A 6 -3.70 -17.68 3.26
N ASN A 7 -2.71 -18.40 2.72
CA ASN A 7 -2.86 -19.80 2.32
C ASN A 7 -2.58 -20.78 3.48
N CYS A 8 -1.38 -20.71 4.08
CA CYS A 8 -0.95 -21.66 5.12
C CYS A 8 -1.01 -21.12 6.55
N LYS A 9 -1.47 -19.87 6.74
CA LYS A 9 -1.59 -19.18 8.04
C LYS A 9 -0.29 -19.05 8.84
N THR A 10 0.87 -19.34 8.23
CA THR A 10 2.17 -19.15 8.87
C THR A 10 2.49 -17.67 8.98
N ILE A 11 3.13 -17.29 10.08
CA ILE A 11 3.60 -15.93 10.31
C ILE A 11 4.98 -15.80 9.67
N ILE A 12 5.10 -14.90 8.70
CA ILE A 12 6.30 -14.64 7.90
C ILE A 12 6.84 -13.27 8.29
N ALA A 13 8.13 -13.16 8.59
CA ALA A 13 8.75 -11.85 8.69
C ALA A 13 8.97 -11.31 7.27
N THR A 14 8.70 -10.02 7.03
CA THR A 14 8.82 -9.42 5.68
C THR A 14 10.22 -9.62 5.08
N LYS A 15 11.25 -9.67 5.93
CA LYS A 15 12.65 -9.94 5.56
C LYS A 15 12.90 -11.35 4.98
N ASP A 16 12.02 -12.30 5.26
CA ASP A 16 12.15 -13.70 4.81
C ASP A 16 11.56 -13.90 3.40
N ILE A 17 10.86 -12.88 2.87
CA ILE A 17 10.30 -12.89 1.52
C ILE A 17 11.44 -12.59 0.53
N LYS A 18 11.91 -13.62 -0.17
CA LYS A 18 13.00 -13.51 -1.15
C LYS A 18 12.52 -13.24 -2.57
N LYS A 19 11.31 -13.69 -2.91
CA LYS A 19 10.73 -13.52 -4.25
C LYS A 19 9.58 -12.53 -4.20
N VAL A 20 9.74 -11.48 -4.99
CA VAL A 20 8.76 -10.41 -5.18
C VAL A 20 8.55 -10.28 -6.68
N ASN A 21 7.29 -10.29 -7.11
CA ASN A 21 6.91 -10.02 -8.48
C ASN A 21 6.31 -8.61 -8.54
N THR A 22 6.96 -7.72 -9.29
CA THR A 22 6.56 -6.32 -9.48
C THR A 22 6.06 -6.03 -10.88
N ASN A 23 5.83 -7.05 -11.72
CA ASN A 23 5.36 -6.87 -13.09
C ASN A 23 3.90 -6.41 -13.18
N SER A 24 3.21 -6.28 -12.04
CA SER A 24 1.83 -5.81 -11.96
C SER A 24 1.73 -4.65 -10.97
N LEU A 25 0.64 -3.87 -11.07
CA LEU A 25 0.29 -2.83 -10.08
C LEU A 25 0.14 -3.39 -8.65
N PHE A 26 -0.06 -4.71 -8.53
CA PHE A 26 -0.11 -5.42 -7.27
C PHE A 26 1.24 -6.11 -7.05
N ILE A 27 1.95 -5.68 -6.01
CA ILE A 27 3.19 -6.35 -5.60
C ILE A 27 2.82 -7.72 -5.03
N GLU A 28 3.23 -8.77 -5.72
CA GLU A 28 3.00 -10.15 -5.28
C GLU A 28 4.24 -10.67 -4.58
N ASN A 29 4.04 -11.28 -3.43
CA ASN A 29 5.09 -11.89 -2.63
C ASN A 29 4.90 -13.40 -2.61
N GLN A 30 6.00 -14.15 -2.66
CA GLN A 30 5.95 -15.60 -2.50
C GLN A 30 6.16 -15.97 -1.02
N CYS A 31 5.27 -16.82 -0.49
CA CYS A 31 5.44 -17.37 0.85
C CYS A 31 6.64 -18.33 0.89
N PRO A 32 7.62 -18.15 1.81
CA PRO A 32 8.76 -19.05 1.89
C PRO A 32 8.39 -20.46 2.36
N SER A 33 7.30 -20.61 3.12
CA SER A 33 6.86 -21.89 3.70
C SER A 33 6.04 -22.75 2.72
N CYS A 34 4.98 -22.20 2.12
CA CYS A 34 4.10 -22.96 1.22
C CYS A 34 4.25 -22.60 -0.26
N GLN A 35 5.19 -21.70 -0.61
CA GLN A 35 5.48 -21.25 -1.98
C GLN A 35 4.29 -20.58 -2.70
N ALA A 36 3.16 -20.37 -2.02
CA ALA A 36 2.00 -19.68 -2.59
C ALA A 36 2.26 -18.18 -2.74
N TRP A 37 1.74 -17.61 -3.83
CA TRP A 37 1.77 -16.18 -4.09
C TRP A 37 0.63 -15.49 -3.36
N PHE A 38 0.93 -14.32 -2.79
CA PHE A 38 -0.05 -13.49 -2.09
C PHE A 38 0.27 -12.02 -2.33
N CYS A 39 -0.75 -11.18 -2.33
CA CYS A 39 -0.60 -9.75 -2.51
C CYS A 39 -1.46 -9.00 -1.49
N LEU A 40 -1.16 -7.72 -1.27
CA LEU A 40 -2.06 -6.85 -0.54
C LEU A 40 -3.40 -6.84 -1.26
N ASN A 41 -4.51 -6.92 -0.52
CA ASN A 41 -5.85 -6.88 -1.08
C ASN A 41 -5.96 -5.76 -2.14
N LYS A 42 -6.57 -6.06 -3.29
CA LYS A 42 -6.60 -5.15 -4.44
C LYS A 42 -7.19 -3.79 -4.09
N THR A 43 -8.28 -3.75 -3.32
CA THR A 43 -8.92 -2.52 -2.87
C THR A 43 -8.00 -1.71 -1.96
N GLN A 44 -7.31 -2.39 -1.03
CA GLN A 44 -6.34 -1.73 -0.15
C GLN A 44 -5.10 -1.23 -0.91
N THR A 45 -4.65 -1.95 -1.92
CA THR A 45 -3.57 -1.50 -2.81
C THR A 45 -3.95 -0.21 -3.54
N ILE A 46 -5.15 -0.17 -4.12
CA ILE A 46 -5.68 1.03 -4.78
C ILE A 46 -5.80 2.19 -3.79
N LEU A 47 -6.38 1.95 -2.61
CA LEU A 47 -6.54 2.98 -1.57
C LEU A 47 -5.19 3.53 -1.08
N LYS A 48 -4.19 2.68 -0.93
CA LYS A 48 -2.83 3.10 -0.55
C LYS A 48 -2.22 3.99 -1.64
N ILE A 49 -2.31 3.56 -2.90
CA ILE A 49 -1.80 4.32 -4.04
C ILE A 49 -2.53 5.67 -4.13
N SER A 50 -3.87 5.69 -4.03
CA SER A 50 -4.63 6.93 -4.07
C SER A 50 -4.29 7.88 -2.93
N GLY A 51 -4.06 7.35 -1.72
CA GLY A 51 -3.64 8.16 -0.57
C GLY A 51 -2.27 8.82 -0.77
N ILE A 52 -1.30 8.08 -1.33
CA ILE A 52 0.03 8.61 -1.68
C ILE A 52 -0.09 9.65 -2.81
N SER A 53 -0.87 9.36 -3.85
CA SER A 53 -1.09 10.30 -4.96
C SER A 53 -1.77 11.58 -4.49
N LEU A 54 -2.73 11.49 -3.57
CA LEU A 54 -3.41 12.65 -3.00
C LEU A 54 -2.45 13.55 -2.22
N LEU A 55 -1.55 12.96 -1.41
CA LEU A 55 -0.48 13.70 -0.75
C LEU A 55 0.43 14.39 -1.78
N LEU A 56 0.82 13.67 -2.83
CA LEU A 56 1.70 14.24 -3.86
C LEU A 56 1.04 15.43 -4.57
N ILE A 57 -0.21 15.28 -5.01
CA ILE A 57 -0.96 16.34 -5.71
C ILE A 57 -1.11 17.56 -4.80
N THR A 58 -1.55 17.38 -3.56
CA THR A 58 -1.74 18.48 -2.60
C THR A 58 -0.42 19.18 -2.27
N SER A 59 0.67 18.43 -2.13
CA SER A 59 2.01 18.99 -1.92
C SER A 59 2.48 19.81 -3.12
N LEU A 60 2.29 19.31 -4.35
CA LEU A 60 2.62 20.05 -5.58
C LEU A 60 1.82 21.34 -5.69
N LEU A 61 0.50 21.30 -5.47
CA LEU A 61 -0.35 22.49 -5.48
C LEU A 61 0.15 23.55 -4.49
N ASN A 62 0.59 23.10 -3.31
CA ASN A 62 1.12 23.98 -2.28
C ASN A 62 2.48 24.60 -2.67
N ILE A 63 3.40 23.81 -3.24
CA ILE A 63 4.72 24.29 -3.71
C ILE A 63 4.57 25.34 -4.82
N PHE A 64 3.66 25.12 -5.78
CA PHE A 64 3.40 26.07 -6.86
C PHE A 64 2.53 27.27 -6.43
N ASN A 65 2.15 27.33 -5.15
CA ASN A 65 1.27 28.34 -4.58
C ASN A 65 -0.06 28.51 -5.36
N ILE A 66 -0.51 27.42 -5.99
CA ILE A 66 -1.76 27.40 -6.76
C ILE A 66 -2.90 27.46 -5.75
N LYS A 67 -3.68 28.53 -5.80
CA LYS A 67 -4.82 28.75 -4.89
C LYS A 67 -4.38 28.79 -3.42
N ALA A 68 -3.43 29.68 -3.11
CA ALA A 68 -2.83 29.91 -1.79
C ALA A 68 -3.82 29.97 -0.63
N GLU A 69 -5.01 30.54 -0.86
CA GLU A 69 -6.11 30.65 0.10
C GLU A 69 -6.63 29.28 0.59
N TYR A 70 -6.40 28.21 -0.17
CA TYR A 70 -6.76 26.83 0.19
C TYR A 70 -5.55 25.99 0.64
N SER A 71 -4.38 26.59 0.83
CA SER A 71 -3.14 25.88 1.21
C SER A 71 -3.33 24.99 2.46
N LEU A 72 -4.03 25.52 3.47
CA LEU A 72 -4.34 24.79 4.70
C LEU A 72 -5.24 23.58 4.42
N ALA A 73 -6.29 23.76 3.61
CA ALA A 73 -7.20 22.68 3.24
C ALA A 73 -6.47 21.57 2.45
N PHE A 74 -5.64 21.93 1.46
CA PHE A 74 -4.83 20.96 0.73
C PHE A 74 -3.87 20.19 1.64
N SER A 75 -3.23 20.88 2.58
CA SER A 75 -2.32 20.25 3.55
C SER A 75 -3.06 19.23 4.44
N VAL A 76 -4.25 19.57 4.94
CA VAL A 76 -5.09 18.66 5.74
C VAL A 76 -5.53 17.45 4.90
N ILE A 77 -5.99 17.66 3.68
CA ILE A 77 -6.42 16.58 2.78
C ILE A 77 -5.24 15.66 2.44
N GLY A 78 -4.07 16.21 2.14
CA GLY A 78 -2.84 15.46 1.91
C GLY A 78 -2.43 14.64 3.12
N PHE A 79 -2.53 15.22 4.32
CA PHE A 79 -2.24 14.54 5.58
C PHE A 79 -3.19 13.36 5.83
N ILE A 80 -4.49 13.52 5.59
CA ILE A 80 -5.47 12.42 5.69
C ILE A 80 -5.11 11.31 4.69
N GLY A 81 -4.76 11.68 3.46
CA GLY A 81 -4.36 10.75 2.41
C GLY A 81 -3.18 9.86 2.82
N ILE A 82 -2.11 10.46 3.35
CA ILE A 82 -0.94 9.69 3.79
C ILE A 82 -1.22 8.87 5.06
N PHE A 83 -2.05 9.39 5.97
CA PHE A 83 -2.44 8.65 7.18
C PHE A 83 -3.16 7.33 6.83
N VAL A 84 -4.09 7.37 5.88
CA VAL A 84 -4.77 6.17 5.36
C VAL A 84 -3.76 5.22 4.71
N ALA A 85 -2.85 5.73 3.88
CA ALA A 85 -1.82 4.91 3.24
C ALA A 85 -0.87 4.23 4.23
N LEU A 86 -0.55 4.90 5.35
CA LEU A 86 0.25 4.35 6.45
C LEU A 86 -0.50 3.23 7.18
N ILE A 87 -1.77 3.44 7.53
CA ILE A 87 -2.60 2.39 8.15
C ILE A 87 -2.62 1.14 7.28
N ILE A 88 -2.84 1.29 5.97
CA ILE A 88 -2.83 0.15 5.03
C ILE A 88 -1.44 -0.50 4.96
N THR A 89 -0.37 0.29 5.04
CA THR A 89 1.00 -0.26 5.02
C THR A 89 1.31 -1.12 6.23
N PHE A 90 0.78 -0.79 7.42
CA PHE A 90 1.04 -1.55 8.65
C PHE A 90 0.01 -2.63 8.96
N PHE A 91 -1.24 -2.44 8.58
CA PHE A 91 -2.39 -3.29 8.94
C PHE A 91 -3.13 -3.84 7.72
N GLY A 92 -2.54 -3.73 6.54
CA GLY A 92 -3.07 -4.27 5.31
C GLY A 92 -3.33 -5.78 5.40
N LYS A 93 -4.45 -6.21 4.82
CA LYS A 93 -4.85 -7.59 4.67
C LYS A 93 -4.32 -8.13 3.35
N TYR A 94 -3.84 -9.36 3.37
CA TYR A 94 -3.25 -10.00 2.21
C TYR A 94 -4.15 -11.12 1.72
N ASP A 95 -4.33 -11.21 0.41
CA ASP A 95 -5.09 -12.24 -0.26
C ASP A 95 -4.15 -13.16 -1.02
N ALA A 96 -4.51 -14.44 -1.11
CA ALA A 96 -3.80 -15.37 -1.99
C ALA A 96 -4.06 -14.98 -3.45
N VAL A 97 -3.00 -14.98 -4.26
CA VAL A 97 -3.12 -14.79 -5.70
C VAL A 97 -3.74 -16.08 -6.26
N LYS A 98 -5.02 -16.02 -6.61
CA LYS A 98 -5.65 -17.06 -7.41
C LYS A 98 -5.17 -16.86 -8.84
N ASN A 99 -4.18 -17.63 -9.26
CA ASN A 99 -3.81 -17.72 -10.67
C ASN A 99 -5.10 -18.01 -11.46
N LYS A 100 -5.41 -17.14 -12.39
CA LYS A 100 -6.48 -17.32 -13.37
C LYS A 100 -5.88 -17.95 -14.61
#